data_AF-A0A6L3GLX7-F1
#
_entry.id   AF-A0A6L3GLX7-F1
#
_cell.length_a   1.000
_cell.length_b   1.000
_cell.length_c   1.000
_cell.angle_alpha   90.00
_cell.angle_beta   90.00
_cell.angle_gamma   90.00
#
_symmetry.space_group_name_H-M   'P 1'
#
loop_
_entity.id
_entity.type
_entity.pdbx_description
1 polymer ?
#
loop_
_entity_poly.entity_id
_entity_poly.type
_entity_poly.pdbx_seq_one_letter_code
_entity_poly.pdbx_strand_id
1 'polypeptide(L)'
;MITTKITVEPHLAQYCYAKYSSDPEGSMPVRFADHLDVYHLVYNLLEKRPVNCPRDNGNLEIVLPDRRQGDVPGGKSPERFNYLGQRSQGIINKKLKLMMRAELHDFIDENKHRFGIDQLQSVHCFMKKYCIDSLSEDALLKDYKRWRERVRRSSLKRPYKKK
;
A
#
# COMPACT_ATOMS: atom_id res chain seq x y z
N MET A 1 3.44 0.68 22.69
CA MET A 1 3.20 0.63 21.22
C MET A 1 3.05 2.06 20.75
N ILE A 2 3.88 2.52 19.81
CA ILE A 2 3.84 3.89 19.30
C ILE A 2 3.22 3.87 17.91
N THR A 3 2.24 4.75 17.68
CA THR A 3 1.51 4.88 16.41
C THR A 3 1.65 6.28 15.85
N THR A 4 1.41 6.42 14.55
CA THR A 4 1.29 7.71 13.87
C THR A 4 0.16 7.65 12.85
N LYS A 5 -0.47 8.79 12.58
CA LYS A 5 -1.51 8.92 11.55
C LYS A 5 -0.92 9.55 10.30
N ILE A 6 -1.19 8.93 9.15
CA ILE A 6 -0.77 9.44 7.85
C ILE A 6 -1.97 9.57 6.92
N THR A 7 -1.87 10.47 5.95
CA THR A 7 -2.87 10.67 4.92
C THR A 7 -2.47 9.91 3.66
N VAL A 8 -3.33 9.00 3.21
CA VAL A 8 -3.19 8.22 1.97
C VAL A 8 -4.47 8.28 1.15
N GLU A 9 -4.43 7.80 -0.09
CA GLU A 9 -5.64 7.65 -0.91
C GLU A 9 -6.68 6.78 -0.15
N PRO A 10 -7.97 7.17 -0.10
CA PRO A 10 -8.96 6.51 0.77
C PRO A 10 -9.08 4.99 0.61
N HIS A 11 -9.01 4.49 -0.64
CA HIS A 11 -9.10 3.06 -0.92
C HIS A 11 -7.88 2.28 -0.44
N LEU A 12 -6.71 2.94 -0.34
CA LEU A 12 -5.51 2.33 0.23
C LEU A 12 -5.62 2.22 1.75
N ALA A 13 -6.25 3.20 2.42
CA ALA A 13 -6.53 3.10 3.85
C ALA A 13 -7.47 1.92 4.12
N GLN A 14 -8.58 1.81 3.37
CA GLN A 14 -9.54 0.69 3.44
C GLN A 14 -8.83 -0.66 3.24
N TYR A 15 -8.04 -0.77 2.18
CA TYR A 15 -7.21 -1.94 1.90
C TYR A 15 -6.26 -2.28 3.06
N CYS A 16 -5.59 -1.28 3.64
CA CYS A 16 -4.64 -1.50 4.72
C CYS A 16 -5.33 -1.98 6.01
N TYR A 17 -6.46 -1.39 6.40
CA TYR A 17 -7.21 -1.85 7.56
C TYR A 17 -7.71 -3.26 7.36
N ALA A 18 -8.34 -3.56 6.22
CA ALA A 18 -8.88 -4.89 5.96
C ALA A 18 -7.79 -5.98 5.93
N LYS A 19 -6.56 -5.65 5.51
CA LYS A 19 -5.48 -6.64 5.33
C LYS A 19 -4.52 -6.75 6.51
N TYR A 20 -4.18 -5.65 7.16
CA TYR A 20 -3.09 -5.56 8.13
C TYR A 20 -3.54 -5.11 9.53
N SER A 21 -4.82 -4.80 9.71
CA SER A 21 -5.38 -4.59 11.04
C SER A 21 -5.81 -5.92 11.64
N SER A 22 -5.71 -6.02 12.97
CA SER A 22 -6.33 -7.12 13.73
C SER A 22 -7.85 -6.93 13.89
N ASP A 23 -8.36 -5.72 13.60
CA ASP A 23 -9.77 -5.38 13.61
C ASP A 23 -10.15 -4.60 12.33
N PRO A 24 -11.00 -5.18 11.45
CA PRO A 24 -11.48 -4.52 10.24
C PRO A 24 -12.37 -3.29 10.48
N GLU A 25 -12.96 -3.13 11.68
CA GLU A 25 -13.80 -1.96 12.01
C GLU A 25 -12.98 -0.67 12.16
N GLY A 26 -11.65 -0.75 12.08
CA GLY A 26 -10.75 0.40 12.07
C GLY A 26 -10.42 0.95 13.46
N SER A 27 -10.83 0.24 14.52
CA SER A 27 -10.49 0.59 15.90
C SER A 27 -9.03 0.29 16.23
N MET A 28 -8.43 -0.67 15.51
CA MET A 28 -7.04 -1.06 15.71
C MET A 28 -6.11 -0.45 14.64
N PRO A 29 -4.91 0.01 15.03
CA PRO A 29 -3.94 0.55 14.10
C PRO A 29 -3.36 -0.56 13.22
N VAL A 30 -3.03 -0.21 11.98
CA VAL A 30 -2.42 -1.12 11.01
C VAL A 30 -1.01 -1.50 11.44
N ARG A 31 -0.72 -2.80 11.46
CA ARG A 31 0.61 -3.33 11.78
C ARG A 31 1.19 -4.04 10.58
N PHE A 32 2.23 -3.46 10.00
CA PHE A 32 3.03 -4.17 9.00
C PHE A 32 3.96 -5.15 9.69
N ALA A 33 4.00 -6.38 9.18
CA ALA A 33 4.96 -7.38 9.62
C ALA A 33 6.39 -7.02 9.16
N ASP A 34 7.39 -7.48 9.92
CA ASP A 34 8.80 -7.20 9.71
C ASP A 34 9.35 -7.68 8.36
N HIS A 35 8.86 -8.81 7.86
CA HIS A 35 9.24 -9.37 6.56
C HIS A 35 8.68 -8.59 5.35
N LEU A 36 7.83 -7.59 5.57
CA LEU A 36 7.28 -6.78 4.48
C LEU A 36 8.18 -5.57 4.20
N ASP A 37 8.51 -5.33 2.93
CA ASP A 37 9.27 -4.14 2.51
C ASP A 37 8.72 -2.82 3.06
N VAL A 38 7.39 -2.70 3.18
CA VAL A 38 6.73 -1.48 3.66
C VAL A 38 7.09 -1.18 5.10
N TYR A 39 7.30 -2.20 5.94
CA TYR A 39 7.80 -2.03 7.30
C TYR A 39 9.19 -1.37 7.29
N HIS A 40 10.09 -1.86 6.43
CA HIS A 40 11.42 -1.29 6.31
C HIS A 40 11.42 0.12 5.72
N LEU A 41 10.54 0.37 4.74
CA LEU A 41 10.36 1.69 4.14
C LEU A 41 9.90 2.72 5.19
N VAL A 42 8.88 2.39 5.98
CA VAL A 42 8.38 3.28 7.03
C VAL A 42 9.50 3.59 8.02
N TYR A 43 10.23 2.58 8.51
CA TYR A 43 11.37 2.79 9.41
C TYR A 43 12.41 3.77 8.86
N ASN A 44 12.80 3.60 7.59
CA ASN A 44 13.79 4.45 6.96
C ASN A 44 13.32 5.91 6.84
N LEU A 45 12.02 6.13 6.68
CA LEU A 45 11.39 7.44 6.56
C LEU A 45 11.11 8.14 7.90
N LEU A 46 11.30 7.46 9.04
CA LEU A 46 11.05 8.07 10.34
C LEU A 46 12.04 9.20 10.63
N GLU A 47 11.49 10.32 11.09
CA GLU A 47 12.24 11.53 11.44
C GLU A 47 11.89 11.97 12.87
N LYS A 48 12.73 12.83 13.46
CA LYS A 48 12.40 13.49 14.72
C LYS A 48 11.30 14.50 14.46
N ARG A 49 10.31 14.57 15.35
CA ARG A 49 9.23 15.55 15.24
C ARG A 49 9.81 16.98 15.34
N PRO A 50 9.49 17.87 14.38
CA PRO A 50 9.84 19.29 14.49
C PRO A 50 9.11 19.95 15.67
N VAL A 51 9.76 20.91 16.33
CA VAL A 51 9.31 21.53 17.61
C VAL A 51 7.92 22.18 17.52
N ASN A 52 7.49 22.61 16.33
CA ASN A 52 6.21 23.31 16.09
C ASN A 52 5.26 22.54 15.16
N CYS A 53 5.39 21.22 15.06
CA CYS A 53 4.51 20.42 14.22
C CYS A 53 3.26 19.97 15.01
N PRO A 54 2.03 20.18 14.51
CA PRO A 54 0.82 19.70 15.16
C PRO A 54 0.81 18.17 15.29
N ARG A 55 -0.16 17.66 16.06
CA ARG A 55 -0.37 16.21 16.16
C ARG A 55 -0.69 15.63 14.79
N ASP A 56 -0.16 14.44 14.52
CA ASP A 56 -0.34 13.78 13.22
C ASP A 56 -1.83 13.52 12.97
N ASN A 57 -2.25 13.79 11.74
CA ASN A 57 -3.62 13.58 11.27
C ASN A 57 -3.59 12.75 9.99
N GLY A 58 -4.63 11.98 9.75
CA GLY A 58 -4.80 11.18 8.56
C GLY A 58 -5.84 10.10 8.73
N ASN A 59 -6.15 9.47 7.60
CA ASN A 59 -7.11 8.37 7.50
C ASN A 59 -6.50 7.00 7.80
N LEU A 60 -5.17 6.88 7.92
CA LEU A 60 -4.50 5.61 8.20
C LEU A 60 -3.61 5.74 9.44
N GLU A 61 -3.96 5.04 10.51
CA GLU A 61 -3.13 4.90 11.71
C GLU A 61 -2.26 3.65 11.61
N ILE A 62 -0.94 3.82 11.70
CA ILE A 62 0.03 2.72 11.60
C ILE A 62 0.84 2.58 12.89
N VAL A 63 1.13 1.34 13.27
CA VAL A 63 2.12 1.01 14.29
C VAL A 63 3.50 1.25 13.73
N LEU A 64 4.31 2.03 14.45
CA LEU A 64 5.67 2.33 14.03
C LEU A 64 6.56 1.08 14.10
N PRO A 65 7.35 0.81 13.05
CA PRO A 65 8.38 -0.21 13.06
C PRO A 65 9.36 -0.01 14.21
N ASP A 66 9.46 -0.99 15.08
CA ASP A 66 10.50 -1.07 16.10
C ASP A 66 11.48 -2.18 15.76
N ARG A 67 12.67 -1.80 15.30
CA ARG A 67 13.76 -2.75 15.10
C ARG A 67 14.51 -2.82 16.43
N ARG A 68 14.35 -3.92 17.17
CA ARG A 68 15.11 -4.19 18.42
C ARG A 68 16.63 -4.16 18.24
N GLN A 69 17.14 -4.23 17.01
CA GLN A 69 18.51 -3.81 16.68
C GLN A 69 18.70 -2.27 16.78
N GLY A 70 17.87 -1.55 17.53
CA GLY A 70 18.02 -0.12 17.84
C GLY A 70 19.03 0.13 18.96
N ASP A 71 19.45 -0.93 19.67
CA ASP A 71 20.52 -0.88 20.68
C ASP A 71 21.92 -0.83 20.07
N VAL A 72 22.06 -0.90 18.74
CA VAL A 72 23.31 -0.48 18.07
C VAL A 72 23.34 1.04 17.91
N PRO A 73 24.53 1.68 18.05
CA PRO A 73 24.68 3.12 17.87
C PRO A 73 24.11 3.58 16.52
N GLY A 74 23.09 4.44 16.54
CA GLY A 74 22.47 5.02 15.34
C GLY A 74 21.08 4.50 14.97
N GLY A 75 20.47 3.63 15.77
CA GLY A 75 19.08 3.19 15.57
C GLY A 75 18.04 4.31 15.70
N LYS A 76 16.92 4.17 14.97
CA LYS A 76 15.73 5.04 15.10
C LYS A 76 14.72 4.41 16.07
N SER A 77 14.81 4.73 17.36
CA SER A 77 13.78 4.32 18.33
C SER A 77 12.46 5.04 18.02
N PRO A 78 11.31 4.35 18.07
CA PRO A 78 10.00 4.97 17.88
C PRO A 78 9.63 6.00 18.96
N GLU A 79 10.24 6.01 20.15
CA GLU A 79 10.01 7.09 21.12
C GLU A 79 10.51 8.44 20.60
N ARG A 80 11.61 8.42 19.84
CA ARG A 80 12.32 9.62 19.38
C ARG A 80 12.05 9.97 17.92
N PHE A 81 11.88 8.96 17.07
CA PHE A 81 11.65 9.09 15.63
C PHE A 81 10.24 8.61 15.30
N ASN A 82 9.25 9.48 15.53
CA ASN A 82 7.82 9.18 15.39
C ASN A 82 7.09 10.13 14.45
N TYR A 83 7.81 10.77 13.53
CA TYR A 83 7.24 11.71 12.58
C TYR A 83 7.44 11.24 11.14
N LEU A 84 6.38 11.33 10.35
CA LEU A 84 6.36 11.11 8.91
C LEU A 84 5.86 12.38 8.21
N GLY A 85 6.79 13.17 7.69
CA GLY A 85 6.47 14.39 6.95
C GLY A 85 5.70 14.11 5.65
N GLN A 86 5.14 15.17 5.05
CA GLN A 86 4.29 15.07 3.85
C GLN A 86 4.95 14.30 2.70
N ARG A 87 6.26 14.50 2.48
CA ARG A 87 7.02 13.77 1.47
C ARG A 87 7.06 12.27 1.77
N SER A 88 7.32 11.90 3.02
CA SER A 88 7.34 10.51 3.49
C SER A 88 5.98 9.85 3.31
N GLN A 89 4.90 10.54 3.65
CA GLN A 89 3.53 10.06 3.42
C GLN A 89 3.25 9.81 1.93
N GLY A 90 3.71 10.70 1.04
CA GLY A 90 3.60 10.51 -0.41
C GLY A 90 4.39 9.31 -0.95
N ILE A 91 5.55 9.01 -0.38
CA ILE A 91 6.35 7.81 -0.72
C ILE A 91 5.63 6.55 -0.25
N ILE A 92 5.11 6.55 0.97
CA ILE A 92 4.35 5.43 1.54
C ILE A 92 3.09 5.17 0.70
N ASN A 93 2.32 6.21 0.36
CA ASN A 93 1.14 6.11 -0.49
C ASN A 93 1.46 5.41 -1.83
N LYS A 94 2.58 5.77 -2.47
CA LYS A 94 3.03 5.12 -3.72
C LYS A 94 3.38 3.64 -3.52
N LYS A 95 4.05 3.27 -2.42
CA LYS A 95 4.36 1.85 -2.12
C LYS A 95 3.10 1.05 -1.84
N LEU A 96 2.15 1.58 -1.05
CA LEU A 96 0.87 0.93 -0.77
C LEU A 96 0.06 0.72 -2.05
N LYS A 97 0.01 1.72 -2.93
CA LYS A 97 -0.65 1.62 -4.24
C LYS A 97 -0.03 0.54 -5.11
N LEU A 98 1.30 0.43 -5.12
CA LEU A 98 2.00 -0.64 -5.84
C LEU A 98 1.66 -2.02 -5.28
N MET A 99 1.66 -2.17 -3.95
CA MET A 99 1.34 -3.44 -3.29
C MET A 99 -0.09 -3.90 -3.58
N MET A 100 -1.08 -3.00 -3.41
CA MET A 100 -2.48 -3.31 -3.71
C MET A 100 -2.68 -3.69 -5.18
N ARG A 101 -2.03 -2.97 -6.11
CA ARG A 101 -2.11 -3.26 -7.55
C ARG A 101 -1.51 -4.61 -7.91
N ALA A 102 -0.34 -4.94 -7.38
CA ALA A 102 0.30 -6.23 -7.63
C ALA A 102 -0.63 -7.38 -7.21
N GLU A 103 -1.18 -7.28 -6.01
CA GLU A 103 -2.13 -8.27 -5.49
C GLU A 103 -3.43 -8.33 -6.30
N LEU A 104 -3.98 -7.20 -6.73
CA LEU A 104 -5.16 -7.16 -7.60
C LEU A 104 -4.87 -7.84 -8.94
N HIS A 105 -3.71 -7.61 -9.53
CA HIS A 105 -3.33 -8.21 -10.81
C HIS A 105 -3.23 -9.73 -10.67
N ASP A 106 -2.52 -10.20 -9.64
CA ASP A 106 -2.38 -11.63 -9.34
C ASP A 106 -3.76 -12.27 -9.10
N PHE A 107 -4.66 -11.60 -8.37
CA PHE A 107 -6.01 -12.07 -8.10
C PHE A 107 -6.87 -12.19 -9.37
N ILE A 108 -6.86 -11.16 -10.24
CA ILE A 108 -7.61 -11.19 -11.51
C ILE A 108 -7.07 -12.29 -12.43
N ASP A 109 -5.74 -12.40 -12.54
CA ASP A 109 -5.12 -13.38 -13.41
C ASP A 109 -5.37 -14.80 -12.87
N GLU A 110 -5.23 -15.04 -11.57
CA GLU A 110 -5.54 -16.34 -10.95
C GLU A 110 -7.01 -16.74 -11.20
N ASN A 111 -7.95 -15.83 -10.93
CA ASN A 111 -9.37 -16.08 -11.15
C ASN A 111 -9.68 -16.40 -12.60
N LYS A 112 -9.03 -15.70 -13.54
CA LYS A 112 -9.25 -15.95 -14.95
C LYS A 112 -8.69 -17.28 -15.41
N HIS A 113 -7.48 -17.65 -14.97
CA HIS A 113 -6.81 -18.87 -15.43
C HIS A 113 -7.32 -20.13 -14.73
N ARG A 114 -7.64 -20.05 -13.43
CA ARG A 114 -8.07 -21.22 -12.64
C ARG A 114 -9.57 -21.46 -12.69
N PHE A 115 -10.37 -20.39 -12.63
CA PHE A 115 -11.82 -20.49 -12.45
C PHE A 115 -12.63 -19.95 -13.63
N GLY A 116 -11.98 -19.35 -14.63
CA GLY A 116 -12.64 -18.78 -15.80
C GLY A 116 -13.45 -17.49 -15.52
N ILE A 117 -13.43 -16.99 -14.28
CA ILE A 117 -14.22 -15.84 -13.80
C ILE A 117 -13.88 -14.59 -14.61
N ASP A 118 -14.89 -13.73 -14.85
CA ASP A 118 -14.67 -12.49 -15.57
C ASP A 118 -13.84 -11.48 -14.77
N GLN A 119 -13.15 -10.58 -15.49
CA GLN A 119 -12.30 -9.57 -14.87
C GLN A 119 -13.10 -8.58 -14.03
N LEU A 120 -14.30 -8.19 -14.47
CA LEU A 120 -15.14 -7.28 -13.69
C LEU A 120 -15.61 -7.94 -12.38
N GLN A 121 -16.05 -9.20 -12.46
CA GLN A 121 -16.43 -9.97 -11.27
C GLN A 121 -15.24 -10.16 -10.31
N SER A 122 -14.05 -10.41 -10.85
CA SER A 122 -12.83 -10.51 -10.03
C SER A 122 -12.52 -9.19 -9.31
N VAL A 123 -12.67 -8.05 -9.99
CA VAL A 123 -12.51 -6.72 -9.35
C VAL A 123 -13.56 -6.51 -8.26
N HIS A 124 -14.83 -6.86 -8.51
CA HIS A 124 -15.90 -6.79 -7.52
C HIS A 124 -15.56 -7.62 -6.27
N CYS A 125 -15.17 -8.89 -6.45
CA CYS A 125 -14.77 -9.76 -5.35
C CYS A 125 -13.57 -9.21 -4.58
N PHE A 126 -12.59 -8.63 -5.27
CA PHE A 126 -11.43 -8.00 -4.61
C PHE A 126 -11.84 -6.81 -3.75
N MET A 127 -12.69 -5.92 -4.27
CA MET A 127 -13.19 -4.77 -3.53
C MET A 127 -14.00 -5.18 -2.30
N LYS A 128 -14.84 -6.21 -2.43
CA LYS A 128 -15.59 -6.77 -1.30
C LYS A 128 -14.68 -7.42 -0.26
N LYS A 129 -13.66 -8.16 -0.68
CA LYS A 129 -12.68 -8.79 0.21
C LYS A 129 -11.97 -7.77 1.11
N TYR A 130 -11.69 -6.57 0.58
CA TYR A 130 -10.95 -5.51 1.29
C TYR A 130 -11.81 -4.32 1.71
N CYS A 131 -13.14 -4.44 1.67
CA CYS A 131 -14.10 -3.39 2.03
C CYS A 131 -13.78 -2.03 1.37
N ILE A 132 -13.46 -2.04 0.07
CA ILE A 132 -13.11 -0.84 -0.70
C ILE A 132 -14.39 -0.25 -1.28
N ASP A 133 -14.84 0.86 -0.71
CA ASP A 133 -16.03 1.59 -1.16
C ASP A 133 -15.70 2.96 -1.78
N SER A 134 -14.49 3.45 -1.58
CA SER A 134 -14.07 4.80 -2.00
C SER A 134 -13.59 4.90 -3.46
N LEU A 135 -13.65 3.80 -4.21
CA LEU A 135 -13.23 3.70 -5.60
C LEU A 135 -14.24 2.85 -6.38
N SER A 136 -14.44 3.12 -7.67
CA SER A 136 -15.33 2.31 -8.50
C SER A 136 -14.61 1.09 -9.09
N GLU A 137 -15.34 0.00 -9.32
CA GLU A 137 -14.85 -1.21 -9.97
C GLU A 137 -14.28 -0.91 -11.36
N ASP A 138 -14.97 -0.08 -12.14
CA ASP A 138 -14.53 0.32 -13.48
C ASP A 138 -13.19 1.07 -13.45
N ALA A 139 -12.92 1.88 -12.41
CA ALA A 139 -11.63 2.56 -12.26
C ALA A 139 -10.48 1.56 -12.07
N LEU A 140 -10.66 0.55 -11.21
CA LEU A 140 -9.67 -0.52 -11.01
C LEU A 140 -9.50 -1.38 -12.26
N LEU A 141 -10.60 -1.75 -12.91
CA LEU A 141 -10.58 -2.56 -14.12
C LEU A 141 -9.87 -1.84 -15.27
N LYS A 142 -10.11 -0.54 -15.45
CA LYS A 142 -9.42 0.28 -16.45
C LYS A 142 -7.92 0.38 -16.16
N ASP A 143 -7.53 0.53 -14.90
CA ASP A 143 -6.12 0.59 -14.50
C ASP A 143 -5.40 -0.74 -14.81
N TYR A 144 -6.00 -1.87 -14.45
CA TYR A 144 -5.50 -3.21 -14.78
C TYR A 144 -5.38 -3.40 -16.31
N LYS A 145 -6.42 -3.05 -17.08
CA LYS A 145 -6.40 -3.16 -18.56
C LYS A 145 -5.29 -2.31 -19.18
N ARG A 146 -5.12 -1.06 -18.72
CA ARG A 146 -4.04 -0.16 -19.17
C ARG A 146 -2.65 -0.74 -18.89
N TRP A 147 -2.45 -1.33 -17.71
CA TRP A 147 -1.21 -2.01 -17.39
C TRP A 147 -0.97 -3.22 -18.30
N ARG A 148 -1.98 -4.08 -18.45
CA ARG A 148 -1.90 -5.30 -19.28
C ARG A 148 -1.56 -4.99 -20.73
N GLU A 149 -2.18 -3.97 -21.31
CA GLU A 149 -1.87 -3.50 -22.67
C GLU A 149 -0.44 -2.98 -22.78
N ARG A 150 0.05 -2.22 -21.79
CA ARG A 150 1.40 -1.69 -21.79
C ARG A 150 2.44 -2.80 -21.72
N VAL A 151 2.23 -3.78 -20.84
CA VAL A 151 3.11 -4.95 -20.71
C VAL A 151 3.13 -5.76 -22.01
N ARG A 152 1.95 -6.06 -22.58
CA ARG A 152 1.87 -6.78 -23.87
C ARG A 152 2.53 -6.02 -25.01
N ARG A 153 2.33 -4.70 -25.11
CA ARG A 153 3.00 -3.87 -26.12
C ARG A 153 4.52 -3.84 -25.92
N SER A 154 5.00 -3.83 -24.68
CA SER A 154 6.44 -3.91 -24.40
C SER A 154 7.05 -5.27 -24.77
N SER A 155 6.27 -6.36 -24.68
CA SER A 155 6.70 -7.70 -25.11
C SER A 155 6.65 -7.92 -26.63
N LEU A 156 5.84 -7.14 -27.35
CA LEU A 156 5.80 -7.17 -28.81
C LEU A 156 7.04 -6.44 -29.35
N LYS A 157 8.07 -7.19 -29.76
CA LYS A 157 9.26 -6.64 -30.45
C LYS A 157 8.81 -5.70 -31.57
N ARG A 158 9.35 -4.48 -31.61
CA ARG A 158 9.12 -3.55 -32.73
C ARG A 158 9.47 -4.28 -34.04
N PRO A 159 8.56 -4.37 -35.03
CA PRO A 159 8.90 -4.99 -36.30
C PRO A 159 10.06 -4.21 -36.94
N TYR A 160 11.13 -4.94 -37.30
CA TYR A 160 12.29 -4.36 -37.96
C TYR A 160 11.87 -3.86 -39.35
N LYS A 161 11.88 -2.55 -39.57
CA LYS A 161 11.73 -1.98 -40.92
C LYS A 161 13.09 -2.08 -41.62
N LYS A 162 13.24 -3.03 -42.55
CA LYS A 162 14.32 -2.96 -43.54
C LYS A 162 14.09 -1.70 -44.38
N LYS A 163 15.10 -0.83 -44.44
CA LYS A 163 15.18 0.27 -45.40
C LYS A 163 15.40 -0.29 -46.79
#